data_AF-A0A5C4R2B4-F1
#
_entry.id   AF-A0A5C4R2B4-F1
#
_cell.length_a   1.000
_cell.length_b   1.000
_cell.length_c   1.000
_cell.angle_alpha   90.00
_cell.angle_beta   90.00
_cell.angle_gamma   90.00
#
_symmetry.space_group_name_H-M   'P 1'
#
loop_
_entity.id
_entity.type
_entity.pdbx_description
1 polymer ?
#
loop_
_entity_poly.entity_id
_entity_poly.type
_entity_poly.pdbx_seq_one_letter_code
_entity_poly.pdbx_strand_id
1 'polypeptide(L)'
;MRRGDLVTISLQGDYGKPRPALVIQSDMFSEARSKTVLPLTSTLIDAPLIRVQIEPTPQNRLRAASHVMIDKVATLPVDKLGPSFGTVDDATMVTVNRALALFLGLAG
;
A
#
# COMPACT_ATOMS: atom_id res chain seq x y z
N MET A 1 -12.21 -3.35 5.69
CA MET A 1 -10.98 -2.95 4.98
C MET A 1 -11.01 -3.59 3.61
N ARG A 2 -10.98 -2.76 2.58
CA ARG A 2 -11.10 -3.13 1.17
C ARG A 2 -9.83 -2.80 0.40
N ARG A 3 -9.72 -3.36 -0.78
CA ARG A 3 -8.69 -2.99 -1.74
C ARG A 3 -8.73 -1.48 -2.02
N GLY A 4 -7.56 -0.84 -2.00
CA GLY A 4 -7.44 0.62 -2.15
C GLY A 4 -7.51 1.41 -0.83
N ASP A 5 -7.89 0.78 0.28
CA ASP A 5 -7.83 1.42 1.59
C ASP A 5 -6.37 1.68 2.01
N LEU A 6 -6.14 2.82 2.65
CA LEU A 6 -4.92 3.13 3.39
C LEU A 6 -5.11 2.84 4.87
N VAL A 7 -4.15 2.13 5.44
CA VAL A 7 -4.16 1.66 6.84
C VAL A 7 -2.82 1.94 7.49
N THR A 8 -2.79 1.97 8.81
CA THR A 8 -1.52 2.05 9.56
C THR A 8 -1.04 0.64 9.87
N ILE A 9 0.23 0.35 9.62
CA ILE A 9 0.86 -0.92 9.98
C ILE A 9 2.02 -0.69 10.93
N SER A 10 2.30 -1.67 11.78
CA SER A 10 3.54 -1.78 12.54
C SER A 10 4.19 -3.11 12.19
N LEU A 11 5.29 -3.05 11.45
CA LEU A 11 6.11 -4.20 11.12
C LEU A 11 7.18 -4.34 12.21
N GLN A 12 7.44 -5.58 12.66
CA GLN A 12 8.58 -5.84 13.57
C GLN A 12 9.91 -5.64 12.81
N GLY A 13 10.96 -5.18 13.49
CA GLY A 13 12.29 -4.90 12.90
C GLY A 13 12.52 -3.43 12.51
N ASP A 14 13.29 -3.17 11.45
CA ASP A 14 13.71 -1.83 10.96
C ASP A 14 12.56 -0.87 10.62
N TYR A 15 11.33 -1.36 10.66
CA TYR A 15 10.10 -0.63 10.33
C TYR A 15 9.25 -0.30 11.57
N GLY A 16 9.81 -0.32 12.78
CA GLY A 16 9.09 -0.27 14.06
C GLY A 16 8.22 0.98 14.34
N LYS A 17 8.32 2.05 13.54
CA LYS A 17 7.37 3.18 13.63
C LYS A 17 6.08 2.82 12.90
N PRO A 18 4.89 3.17 13.41
CA PRO A 18 3.66 3.03 12.64
C PRO A 18 3.76 3.78 11.30
N ARG A 19 3.47 3.10 10.19
CA ARG A 19 3.56 3.67 8.84
C ARG A 19 2.29 3.41 8.05
N PRO A 20 1.90 4.29 7.12
CA PRO A 20 0.83 3.99 6.18
C PRO A 20 1.17 2.80 5.28
N ALA A 21 0.15 2.04 4.88
CA ALA A 21 0.21 0.98 3.90
C ALA A 21 -1.09 0.95 3.06
N LEU A 22 -0.95 0.59 1.79
CA LEU A 22 -2.04 0.42 0.84
C LEU A 22 -2.48 -1.04 0.81
N VAL A 23 -3.77 -1.29 0.99
CA VAL A 23 -4.35 -2.63 0.88
C VAL A 23 -4.49 -3.00 -0.59
N ILE A 24 -3.84 -4.10 -1.01
CA ILE A 24 -3.85 -4.56 -2.40
C ILE A 24 -4.58 -5.87 -2.62
N GLN A 25 -4.89 -6.60 -1.55
CA GLN A 25 -5.64 -7.85 -1.59
C GLN A 25 -7.01 -7.65 -2.23
N SER A 26 -7.41 -8.60 -3.09
CA SER A 26 -8.73 -8.60 -3.72
C SER A 26 -9.85 -8.70 -2.68
N ASP A 27 -10.93 -7.94 -2.89
CA ASP A 27 -12.12 -7.95 -2.04
C ASP A 27 -12.86 -9.30 -2.07
N MET A 28 -12.59 -10.14 -3.08
CA MET A 28 -13.07 -11.54 -3.13
C MET A 28 -12.57 -12.38 -1.95
N PHE A 29 -11.47 -11.97 -1.31
CA PHE A 29 -10.91 -12.62 -0.12
C PHE A 29 -11.11 -11.75 1.12
N SER A 30 -12.27 -11.09 1.23
CA SER A 30 -12.58 -10.18 2.33
C SER A 30 -12.58 -10.87 3.70
N GLU A 31 -13.01 -12.13 3.78
CA GLU A 31 -13.11 -12.96 4.99
C GLU A 31 -11.77 -13.50 5.51
N ALA A 32 -10.68 -13.37 4.73
CA ALA A 32 -9.37 -13.83 5.18
C ALA A 32 -8.92 -13.07 6.44
N ARG A 33 -8.31 -13.80 7.39
CA ARG A 33 -7.81 -13.27 8.68
C ARG A 33 -6.51 -12.45 8.55
N SER A 34 -6.01 -12.28 7.34
CA SER A 34 -4.86 -11.44 7.00
C SER A 34 -5.17 -10.56 5.78
N LYS A 35 -4.39 -9.49 5.63
CA LYS A 35 -4.42 -8.63 4.45
C LYS A 35 -3.03 -8.46 3.85
N THR A 36 -2.96 -8.55 2.54
CA THR A 36 -1.78 -8.17 1.76
C THR A 36 -1.77 -6.68 1.47
N VAL A 37 -0.65 -6.02 1.80
CA VAL A 37 -0.47 -4.57 1.76
C VAL A 37 0.88 -4.19 1.13
N LEU A 38 0.96 -2.94 0.66
CA LEU A 38 2.19 -2.27 0.24
C LEU A 38 2.47 -1.09 1.17
N PRO A 39 3.57 -1.07 1.93
CA PRO A 39 3.89 0.07 2.79
C PRO A 39 4.20 1.34 1.97
N LEU A 40 3.91 2.49 2.54
CA LEU A 40 4.19 3.80 1.94
C LEU A 40 5.41 4.45 2.60
N THR A 41 6.16 5.27 1.89
CA THR A 41 7.25 6.08 2.47
C THR A 41 7.22 7.51 1.97
N SER A 42 7.48 8.48 2.86
CA SER A 42 7.73 9.88 2.47
C SER A 42 9.20 10.14 2.12
N THR A 43 10.06 9.12 2.23
CA THR A 43 11.44 9.18 1.70
C THR A 43 11.38 8.89 0.21
N LEU A 44 11.35 9.96 -0.59
CA LEU A 44 11.24 9.89 -2.04
C LEU A 44 12.61 9.61 -2.66
N ILE A 45 12.65 8.68 -3.61
CA ILE A 45 13.87 8.28 -4.35
C ILE A 45 13.51 8.11 -5.84
N ASP A 46 14.49 8.29 -6.71
CA ASP A 46 14.31 8.06 -8.15
C ASP A 46 14.36 6.56 -8.48
N ALA A 47 13.20 5.90 -8.44
CA ALA A 47 13.05 4.48 -8.75
C ALA A 47 11.64 4.18 -9.31
N PRO A 48 11.30 4.71 -10.51
CA PRO A 48 9.94 4.78 -11.02
C PRO A 48 9.24 3.42 -11.20
N LEU A 49 9.99 2.33 -11.37
CA LEU A 49 9.43 0.98 -11.53
C LEU A 49 8.88 0.39 -10.21
N ILE A 50 9.40 0.80 -9.06
CA ILE A 50 9.04 0.23 -7.74
C ILE A 50 8.58 1.27 -6.72
N ARG A 51 8.49 2.53 -7.12
CA ARG A 51 8.05 3.66 -6.30
C ARG A 51 6.96 4.41 -7.04
N VAL A 52 5.71 4.04 -6.78
CA VAL A 52 4.56 4.77 -7.34
C VAL A 52 4.27 5.97 -6.45
N GLN A 53 4.38 7.17 -7.01
CA GLN A 53 4.12 8.42 -6.29
C GLN A 53 2.63 8.67 -6.10
N ILE A 54 2.28 9.13 -4.91
CA ILE A 54 0.94 9.55 -4.52
C ILE A 54 1.01 10.86 -3.73
N GLU A 55 0.13 11.79 -4.08
CA GLU A 55 0.03 13.09 -3.41
C GLU A 55 -1.03 13.07 -2.29
N PRO A 56 -0.89 13.89 -1.24
CA PRO A 56 -1.94 14.12 -0.26
C PRO A 56 -3.24 14.60 -0.88
N THR A 57 -4.35 13.95 -0.51
CA THR A 57 -5.70 14.38 -0.89
C THR A 57 -6.63 14.33 0.33
N PRO A 58 -7.76 15.05 0.31
CA PRO A 58 -8.79 14.90 1.35
C PRO A 58 -9.30 13.46 1.52
N GLN A 59 -9.30 12.67 0.45
CA GLN A 59 -9.79 11.29 0.40
C GLN A 59 -8.77 10.31 1.00
N ASN A 60 -7.49 10.45 0.65
CA ASN A 60 -6.45 9.53 1.12
C ASN A 60 -5.87 9.94 2.50
N ARG A 61 -6.05 11.19 2.91
CA ARG A 61 -5.62 11.76 4.20
C ARG A 61 -4.13 11.59 4.52
N LEU A 62 -3.28 11.44 3.50
CA LEU A 62 -1.84 11.48 3.69
C LEU A 62 -1.40 12.88 4.14
N ARG A 63 -0.29 12.94 4.87
CA ARG A 63 0.27 14.20 5.39
C ARG A 63 1.36 14.79 4.50
N ALA A 64 1.92 13.98 3.61
CA ALA A 64 3.01 14.36 2.72
C ALA A 64 2.99 13.46 1.46
N ALA A 65 3.57 13.96 0.37
CA ALA A 65 3.87 13.16 -0.81
C ALA A 65 4.58 11.86 -0.39
N SER A 66 4.14 10.75 -0.96
CA SER A 66 4.57 9.42 -0.55
C SER A 66 4.78 8.51 -1.76
N HIS A 67 5.63 7.51 -1.59
CA HIS A 67 5.80 6.39 -2.51
C HIS A 67 5.13 5.15 -1.96
N VAL A 68 4.26 4.52 -2.76
CA VAL A 68 3.86 3.13 -2.55
C VAL A 68 5.06 2.25 -2.94
N MET A 69 5.53 1.43 -2.00
CA MET A 69 6.73 0.62 -2.19
C MET A 69 6.39 -0.75 -2.78
N ILE A 70 6.37 -0.85 -4.11
CA ILE A 70 5.95 -2.05 -4.85
C ILE A 70 6.77 -3.30 -4.47
N ASP A 71 8.07 -3.12 -4.20
CA ASP A 71 8.99 -4.21 -3.85
C ASP A 71 8.83 -4.74 -2.40
N LYS A 72 7.97 -4.12 -1.59
CA LYS A 72 7.81 -4.42 -0.15
C LYS A 72 6.46 -5.03 0.18
N VAL A 73 5.93 -5.91 -0.68
CA VAL A 73 4.68 -6.64 -0.42
C VAL A 73 4.78 -7.36 0.93
N ALA A 74 3.80 -7.13 1.79
CA ALA A 74 3.69 -7.78 3.09
C ALA A 74 2.27 -8.30 3.31
N THR A 75 2.14 -9.43 3.99
CA THR A 75 0.84 -9.96 4.43
C THR A 75 0.82 -10.01 5.95
N LEU A 76 -0.16 -9.35 6.55
CA LEU A 76 -0.25 -9.18 8.00
C LEU A 76 -1.61 -9.66 8.52
N PRO A 77 -1.66 -10.27 9.71
CA PRO A 77 -2.91 -10.50 10.43
C PRO A 77 -3.72 -9.20 10.60
N VAL A 78 -5.05 -9.30 10.51
CA VAL A 78 -5.94 -8.12 10.56
C VAL A 78 -5.81 -7.33 11.87
N ASP A 79 -5.54 -8.01 12.99
CA ASP A 79 -5.31 -7.41 14.31
C ASP A 79 -4.00 -6.59 14.41
N LYS A 80 -3.08 -6.76 13.45
CA LYS A 80 -1.86 -5.95 13.32
C LYS A 80 -2.04 -4.71 12.43
N LEU A 81 -3.22 -4.55 11.83
CA LEU A 81 -3.56 -3.41 11.01
C LEU A 81 -4.40 -2.41 11.80
N GLY A 82 -4.05 -1.14 11.72
CA GLY A 82 -4.91 -0.06 12.19
C GLY A 82 -6.18 0.07 11.33
N PRO A 83 -7.15 0.87 11.78
CA PRO A 83 -8.35 1.16 10.98
C PRO A 83 -7.96 1.81 9.65
N SER A 84 -8.81 1.60 8.63
CA SER A 84 -8.69 2.38 7.39
C SER A 84 -8.89 3.85 7.69
N PHE A 85 -7.97 4.68 7.20
CA PHE A 85 -8.01 6.12 7.42
C PHE A 85 -8.28 6.91 6.14
N GLY A 86 -8.22 6.27 4.97
CA GLY A 86 -8.44 6.92 3.68
C GLY A 86 -8.38 5.90 2.55
N THR A 87 -8.56 6.36 1.32
CA THR A 87 -8.52 5.52 0.11
C THR A 87 -7.76 6.23 -1.00
N VAL A 88 -7.08 5.47 -1.85
CA VAL A 88 -6.50 6.00 -3.09
C VAL A 88 -7.54 5.98 -4.22
N ASP A 89 -7.32 6.80 -5.25
CA ASP A 89 -8.17 6.82 -6.44
C ASP A 89 -7.88 5.66 -7.41
N ASP A 90 -8.79 5.48 -8.38
CA ASP A 90 -8.71 4.38 -9.35
C ASP A 90 -7.48 4.48 -10.26
N ALA A 91 -7.07 5.69 -10.65
CA ALA A 91 -5.90 5.90 -11.50
C ALA A 91 -4.60 5.45 -10.81
N THR A 92 -4.48 5.76 -9.52
CA THR A 92 -3.42 5.28 -8.65
C THR A 92 -3.46 3.76 -8.57
N MET A 93 -4.64 3.15 -8.34
CA MET A 93 -4.76 1.69 -8.29
C MET A 93 -4.37 1.02 -9.60
N VAL A 94 -4.72 1.58 -10.76
CA VAL A 94 -4.28 1.07 -12.07
C VAL A 94 -2.76 1.08 -12.19
N THR A 95 -2.12 2.17 -11.74
CA THR A 95 -0.66 2.32 -11.78
C THR A 95 0.02 1.30 -10.85
N VAL A 96 -0.48 1.14 -9.63
CA VAL A 96 -0.02 0.13 -8.67
C VAL A 96 -0.17 -1.27 -9.23
N ASN A 97 -1.29 -1.60 -9.89
CA ASN A 97 -1.51 -2.92 -10.47
C ASN A 97 -0.49 -3.26 -11.54
N ARG A 98 -0.22 -2.32 -12.46
CA ARG A 98 0.75 -2.51 -13.55
C ARG A 98 2.15 -2.70 -13.00
N ALA A 99 2.56 -1.84 -12.07
CA ALA A 99 3.88 -1.94 -11.43
C ALA A 99 4.03 -3.26 -10.66
N LEU A 100 3.00 -3.69 -9.92
CA LEU A 100 3.01 -4.96 -9.19
C LEU A 100 3.06 -6.17 -10.12
N ALA A 101 2.28 -6.16 -11.20
CA ALA A 101 2.28 -7.24 -12.19
C ALA A 101 3.66 -7.36 -12.88
N LEU A 102 4.28 -6.23 -13.23
CA LEU A 102 5.64 -6.20 -13.77
C LEU A 102 6.66 -6.72 -12.75
N PHE A 103 6.62 -6.22 -11.50
CA PHE A 103 7.55 -6.62 -10.44
C PHE A 103 7.48 -8.13 -10.13
N LEU A 104 6.29 -8.73 -10.20
CA LEU A 104 6.07 -10.15 -9.96
C LEU A 104 6.25 -11.03 -11.21
N GLY A 105 6.58 -10.46 -12.38
CA GLY A 105 6.73 -11.21 -13.63
C GLY A 105 5.41 -11.77 -14.19
N LEU A 106 4.28 -11.15 -13.86
CA LEU A 106 2.94 -11.52 -14.34
C LEU A 106 2.52 -10.74 -15.59
N ALA A 107 3.24 -9.68 -15.92
CA ALA A 107 3.08 -8.90 -17.13
C ALA A 107 4.40 -8.91 -17.91
N GLY A 108 4.34 -9.33 -19.17
CA GLY A 108 5.42 -9.41 -20.14
C GLY A 108 4.87 -9.44 -21.55
#